data_AF-A0A495ZNN6-F1
#
_entry.id   AF-A0A495ZNN6-F1
#
_cell.length_a   1.000
_cell.length_b   1.000
_cell.length_c   1.000
_cell.angle_alpha   90.00
_cell.angle_beta   90.00
_cell.angle_gamma   90.00
#
_symmetry.space_group_name_H-M   'P 1'
#
loop_
_entity.id
_entity.type
_entity.pdbx_description
1 polymer ?
#
loop_
_entity_poly.entity_id
_entity_poly.type
_entity_poly.pdbx_seq_one_letter_code
_entity_poly.pdbx_strand_id
1 'polypeptide(L)' 'MMQEFPFIEHLKQQGARENSINNIQSVLTTRFPQSDVQGVEHALESIQDLEYLSTLLLTAIDTPSVAAFLQKLNGSET' A
#
# COMPACT_ATOMS: atom_id res chain seq x y z
N MET A 1 23.37 -10.84 26.95
CA MET A 1 22.98 -11.41 25.65
C MET A 1 21.82 -10.58 25.13
N MET A 2 22.04 -9.81 24.06
CA MET A 2 21.06 -8.85 23.55
C MET A 2 20.32 -9.52 22.39
N GLN A 3 19.18 -10.15 22.67
CA GLN A 3 18.25 -10.66 21.65
C GLN A 3 17.26 -9.57 21.19
N GLU A 4 17.72 -8.31 21.05
CA GLU A 4 16.85 -7.17 20.73
C GLU A 4 16.78 -6.83 19.24
N PHE A 5 17.63 -7.43 18.40
CA PHE A 5 17.76 -7.07 16.98
C PHE A 5 16.55 -7.42 16.10
N PRO A 6 15.96 -8.64 16.13
CA PRO A 6 14.90 -9.00 15.19
C PRO A 6 13.57 -8.29 15.46
N PHE A 7 13.29 -7.93 16.72
CA PHE A 7 12.06 -7.22 17.09
C PHE A 7 12.07 -5.77 16.59
N ILE A 8 13.21 -5.07 16.72
CA ILE A 8 13.35 -3.68 16.25
C ILE A 8 13.25 -3.62 14.72
N GLU A 9 13.85 -4.57 14.01
CA GLU A 9 13.74 -4.65 12.55
C GLU A 9 12.31 -4.94 12.10
N HIS A 10 11.61 -5.87 12.78
CA HIS A 10 10.20 -6.16 12.51
C HIS A 10 9.32 -4.92 12.69
N LEU A 11 9.48 -4.18 13.79
CA LEU A 11 8.74 -2.94 14.03
C LEU A 11 9.01 -1.87 12.97
N LYS A 12 10.26 -1.75 12.52
CA LYS A 12 10.61 -0.81 11.44
C LYS A 12 9.94 -1.19 10.12
N GLN A 13 9.91 -2.48 9.78
CA GLN A 13 9.25 -2.97 8.57
C GLN A 13 7.73 -2.75 8.64
N GLN A 14 7.12 -3.01 9.79
CA GLN A 14 5.70 -2.75 10.00
C GLN A 14 5.37 -1.26 9.87
N GLY A 15 6.17 -0.37 10.48
CA GLY A 15 5.98 1.08 10.34
C GLY A 15 6.17 1.58 8.91
N ALA A 16 7.16 1.05 8.18
CA ALA A 16 7.36 1.37 6.77
C ALA A 16 6.16 0.94 5.90
N ARG A 17 5.56 -0.20 6.24
CA ARG A 17 4.39 -0.75 5.56
C ARG A 17 3.16 0.11 5.76
N GLU A 18 2.83 0.40 7.02
CA GLU A 18 1.69 1.26 7.37
C GLU A 18 1.82 2.65 6.73
N ASN A 19 3.02 3.24 6.77
CA ASN A 19 3.28 4.52 6.13
C ASN A 19 3.08 4.45 4.61
N SER A 20 3.50 3.36 3.96
CA SER A 20 3.32 3.18 2.51
C SER A 20 1.84 3.05 2.14
N ILE A 21 1.06 2.28 2.90
CA ILE A 21 -0.40 2.16 2.72
C ILE A 21 -1.08 3.52 2.86
N ASN A 22 -0.75 4.28 3.92
CA ASN A 22 -1.30 5.62 4.16
C ASN A 22 -0.97 6.59 3.01
N ASN A 23 0.25 6.53 2.48
CA ASN A 23 0.64 7.37 1.34
C ASN A 23 -0.16 7.03 0.08
N ILE A 24 -0.36 5.74 -0.22
CA ILE A 24 -1.17 5.30 -1.35
C ILE A 24 -2.61 5.82 -1.19
N GLN A 25 -3.21 5.63 -0.02
CA GLN A 25 -4.56 6.12 0.25
C GLN A 25 -4.65 7.65 0.13
N SER A 26 -3.67 8.38 0.65
CA SER A 26 -3.64 9.84 0.57
C SER A 26 -3.58 10.33 -0.87
N VAL A 27 -2.76 9.69 -1.71
CA VAL A 27 -2.71 9.99 -3.15
C VAL A 27 -4.05 9.70 -3.81
N LEU A 28 -4.65 8.53 -3.56
CA LEU A 28 -5.91 8.15 -4.18
C LEU A 28 -7.07 9.06 -3.75
N THR A 29 -7.18 9.38 -2.46
CA THR A 29 -8.24 10.28 -1.93
C THR A 29 -8.05 11.73 -2.37
N THR A 30 -6.82 12.15 -2.70
CA THR A 30 -6.57 13.47 -3.30
C THR A 30 -7.05 13.53 -4.75
N ARG A 31 -6.99 12.41 -5.47
CA ARG A 31 -7.28 12.36 -6.92
C ARG A 31 -8.70 11.91 -7.25
N PHE A 32 -9.32 11.11 -6.38
CA PHE A 32 -10.59 10.44 -6.64
C PHE A 32 -11.58 10.66 -5.49
N PRO A 33 -12.90 10.60 -5.76
CA PRO A 33 -13.92 10.67 -4.73
C PRO A 33 -13.72 9.59 -3.66
N GLN A 34 -13.96 9.95 -2.40
CA GLN A 34 -13.78 9.02 -1.27
C GLN A 34 -14.65 7.75 -1.40
N SER A 35 -15.83 7.84 -2.02
CA SER A 35 -16.70 6.70 -2.32
C SER A 35 -15.99 5.61 -3.14
N ASP A 36 -15.08 6.01 -4.02
CA ASP A 36 -14.42 5.10 -4.95
C ASP A 36 -13.20 4.44 -4.28
N VAL A 37 -12.56 5.14 -3.34
CA VAL A 37 -11.33 4.70 -2.66
C VAL A 37 -11.61 3.79 -1.46
N GLN A 38 -12.83 3.78 -0.93
CA GLN A 38 -13.20 3.08 0.31
C GLN A 38 -12.91 1.57 0.31
N GLY A 39 -12.83 0.93 -0.87
CA GLY A 39 -12.48 -0.49 -1.01
C GLY A 39 -10.98 -0.79 -1.15
N VAL A 40 -10.14 0.23 -1.29
CA VAL A 40 -8.71 0.06 -1.58
C VAL A 40 -7.90 -0.27 -0.33
N GLU A 41 -8.30 0.28 0.83
CA GLU A 41 -7.60 0.11 2.11
C GLU A 41 -7.42 -1.36 2.47
N HIS A 42 -8.51 -2.12 2.57
CA HIS A 42 -8.45 -3.54 2.91
C HIS A 42 -7.62 -4.37 1.92
N ALA A 43 -7.62 -3.98 0.64
CA ALA A 43 -6.82 -4.65 -0.36
C ALA A 43 -5.31 -4.41 -0.13
N LEU A 44 -4.92 -3.18 0.21
CA LEU A 44 -3.54 -2.83 0.56
C LEU A 44 -3.08 -3.47 1.88
N GLU A 45 -3.97 -3.59 2.87
CA GLU A 45 -3.71 -4.24 4.15
C GLU A 45 -3.42 -5.74 4.04
N SER A 46 -3.72 -6.38 2.92
CA SER A 46 -3.34 -7.78 2.67
C SER A 46 -1.89 -7.94 2.18
N ILE A 47 -1.27 -6.86 1.68
CA ILE A 47 0.05 -6.89 1.06
C ILE A 47 1.13 -6.81 2.13
N GLN A 48 2.04 -7.79 2.17
CA GLN A 48 3.20 -7.79 3.07
C GLN A 48 4.48 -7.26 2.42
N ASP A 49 4.54 -7.27 1.09
CA ASP A 49 5.70 -6.86 0.32
C ASP A 49 5.80 -5.33 0.23
N LEU A 50 6.83 -4.76 0.86
CA LEU A 50 7.13 -3.33 0.84
C LEU A 50 7.54 -2.81 -0.54
N GLU A 51 8.25 -3.61 -1.34
CA GLU A 51 8.67 -3.23 -2.69
C GLU A 51 7.45 -3.16 -3.62
N TYR A 52 6.53 -4.10 -3.45
CA TYR A 52 5.26 -4.06 -4.15
C TYR A 52 4.40 -2.84 -3.74
N LEU A 53 4.33 -2.52 -2.45
CA LEU A 53 3.66 -1.29 -1.98
C LEU A 53 4.31 -0.02 -2.55
N SER A 54 5.64 0.02 -2.67
CA SER A 54 6.35 1.13 -3.31
C SER A 54 5.96 1.29 -4.78
N THR A 55 5.84 0.17 -5.51
CA THR A 55 5.37 0.16 -6.90
C THR A 55 3.92 0.60 -7.03
N LEU A 56 3.06 0.20 -6.08
CA LEU A 56 1.67 0.64 -6.03
C LEU A 56 1.56 2.14 -5.72
N LEU A 57 2.44 2.72 -4.91
CA LEU A 57 2.47 4.17 -4.68
C LEU A 57 2.71 4.94 -5.98
N LEU A 58 3.68 4.51 -6.80
CA LEU A 58 3.91 5.11 -8.12
C LEU A 58 2.69 4.93 -9.03
N THR A 59 2.09 3.73 -9.02
CA THR A 59 0.88 3.45 -9.79
C THR A 59 -0.31 4.32 -9.36
N ALA A 60 -0.46 4.61 -8.07
CA ALA A 60 -1.51 5.46 -7.53
C ALA A 60 -1.41 6.92 -8.02
N ILE A 61 -0.21 7.39 -8.34
CA ILE A 61 0.03 8.73 -8.90
C ILE A 61 -0.43 8.80 -10.35
N ASP A 62 -0.17 7.76 -11.15
CA ASP A 62 -0.39 7.79 -12.60
C ASP A 62 -1.69 7.10 -13.06
N THR A 63 -2.33 6.32 -12.19
CA THR A 63 -3.53 5.55 -12.56
C THR A 63 -4.65 6.48 -13.07
N PRO A 64 -5.37 6.12 -14.14
CA PRO A 64 -6.46 6.94 -14.68
C PRO A 64 -7.77 6.81 -13.88
N SER A 65 -7.89 5.78 -13.04
CA SER A 65 -9.08 5.55 -12.20
C SER A 65 -8.75 4.62 -11.02
N VAL A 66 -9.62 4.61 -10.00
CA VAL A 66 -9.52 3.63 -8.91
C VAL A 66 -9.73 2.20 -9.43
N ALA A 67 -10.60 1.99 -10.41
CA ALA A 67 -10.80 0.67 -11.01
C ALA A 67 -9.53 0.14 -11.71
N ALA A 68 -8.82 0.99 -12.45
CA ALA A 68 -7.55 0.63 -13.09
C ALA A 68 -6.46 0.33 -12.04
N PHE A 69 -6.46 1.06 -10.93
CA PHE A 69 -5.57 0.79 -9.80
C PHE A 69 -5.86 -0.58 -9.17
N LEU A 70 -7.13 -0.89 -8.89
CA LEU A 70 -7.54 -2.18 -8.32
C LEU A 70 -7.25 -3.35 -9.26
N GLN A 71 -7.37 -3.18 -10.58
CA GLN A 71 -6.94 -4.20 -11.53
C GLN A 71 -5.45 -4.49 -11.44
N LYS A 72 -4.62 -3.44 -11.29
CA LYS A 72 -3.18 -3.60 -11.07
C LYS A 72 -2.88 -4.29 -9.74
N LEU A 73 -3.60 -3.92 -8.68
CA LEU A 73 -3.48 -4.51 -7.35
C LEU A 73 -3.80 -6.02 -7.36
N ASN A 74 -4.93 -6.40 -7.99
CA ASN A 74 -5.40 -7.78 -8.09
C ASN A 74 -4.65 -8.61 -9.16
N GLY A 75 -3.95 -7.96 -10.09
CA GLY A 75 -3.22 -8.61 -11.18
C GLY A 75 -1.85 -9.18 -10.80
N SER A 76 -1.52 -9.26 -9.50
CA SER A 76 -0.24 -9.79 -9.00
C SER A 76 -0.28 -11.27 -8.57
N GLU A 77 -1.40 -11.97 -8.76
CA GLU A 77 -1.56 -13.42 -8.49
C GLU A 77 -1.48 -14.32 -9.75
N THR A 78 -0.45 -14.17 -10.60
CA THR A 78 -0.12 -15.21 -11.62
C THR A 78 1.35 -15.54 -11.65
#